data_AF-A0A5J5U7C3-F1
#
_entry.id   AF-A0A5J5U7C3-F1
#
_cell.length_a   1.000
_cell.length_b   1.000
_cell.length_c   1.000
_cell.angle_alpha   90.00
_cell.angle_beta   90.00
_cell.angle_gamma   90.00
#
_symmetry.space_group_name_H-M   'P 1'
#
loop_
_entity.id
_entity.type
_entity.pdbx_description
1 polymer ?
#
loop_
_entity_poly.entity_id
_entity_poly.type
_entity_poly.pdbx_seq_one_letter_code
_entity_poly.pdbx_strand_id
1 'polypeptide(L)'
;MENKDNYLETSKAERSVWLMKCPGLVSRSLKAPQLSSSSSTSSASPSQAVAKVILSIDPRVSSDDNDSSSPQFTMELVGTETGDVPKRYSMDMTKDFVPMSVFSETSQGKLAVEGKILNKFDMRPHDENIENYGKLCRERTNQSMNKSRQIQVIDNDNGTHMRPMPGMIIAAVFNEKKKAPAKTSDTKRTRRDRGEMEDIMFKLFERQSNWTLRQLIQETDQPEQFLKDILKDLCIYNNKGTNQGSYELKPEYKKATDGTNP
;
A
#
# COMPACT_ATOMS: atom_id res chain seq x y z
N MET A 1 2.02 -4.27 37.92
CA MET A 1 2.58 -3.12 37.19
C MET A 1 1.47 -2.09 37.09
N GLU A 2 1.48 -1.09 37.96
CA GLU A 2 0.53 0.03 37.91
C GLU A 2 0.79 0.86 36.65
N ASN A 3 -0.23 1.02 35.81
CA ASN A 3 -0.21 1.94 34.67
C ASN A 3 -0.03 3.37 35.20
N LYS A 4 1.17 3.93 35.05
CA LYS A 4 1.56 5.25 35.56
C LYS A 4 1.30 6.40 34.57
N ASP A 5 0.63 6.13 33.45
CA ASP A 5 0.73 6.98 32.25
C ASP A 5 -0.58 7.68 31.83
N ASN A 6 -1.43 8.09 32.79
CA ASN A 6 -2.64 8.89 32.49
C ASN A 6 -2.62 10.29 33.13
N TYR A 7 -1.45 10.89 33.32
CA TYR A 7 -1.34 12.26 33.84
C TYR A 7 -1.38 13.28 32.70
N LEU A 8 -2.30 14.24 32.81
CA LEU A 8 -2.39 15.38 31.92
C LEU A 8 -1.46 16.50 32.42
N GLU A 9 -0.48 16.89 31.60
CA GLU A 9 0.41 18.01 31.93
C GLU A 9 -0.32 19.35 31.73
N THR A 10 -0.43 20.19 32.76
CA THR A 10 -1.19 21.46 32.74
C THR A 10 -0.32 22.72 32.82
N SER A 11 1.00 22.58 32.67
CA SER A 11 1.98 23.66 32.84
C SER A 11 1.72 24.89 31.95
N LYS A 12 1.08 24.71 30.79
CA LYS A 12 0.77 25.78 29.83
C LYS A 12 -0.72 26.12 29.77
N ALA A 13 -1.55 25.67 30.71
CA ALA A 13 -3.00 25.86 30.66
C ALA A 13 -3.43 27.33 30.53
N GLU A 14 -2.69 28.26 31.15
CA GLU A 14 -2.97 29.70 31.09
C GLU A 14 -2.40 30.41 29.84
N ARG A 15 -1.61 29.72 29.02
CA ARG A 15 -1.02 30.29 27.81
C ARG A 15 -2.11 30.69 26.83
N SER A 16 -2.06 31.92 26.33
CA SER A 16 -2.98 32.37 25.28
C SER A 16 -2.48 31.93 23.91
N VAL A 17 -3.38 31.36 23.12
CA VAL A 17 -3.13 30.87 21.76
C VAL A 17 -4.15 31.49 20.81
N TRP A 18 -3.77 31.68 19.55
CA TRP A 18 -4.68 32.12 18.49
C TRP A 18 -5.11 30.93 17.64
N LEU A 19 -6.40 30.88 17.31
CA LEU A 19 -6.95 29.91 16.37
C LEU A 19 -7.19 30.61 15.03
N MET A 20 -6.65 30.08 13.94
CA MET A 20 -6.83 30.65 12.62
C MET A 20 -7.46 29.63 11.67
N LYS A 21 -8.59 29.98 11.06
CA LYS A 21 -9.18 29.27 9.93
C LYS A 21 -8.57 29.81 8.63
N CYS A 22 -7.97 28.94 7.83
CA CYS A 22 -7.31 29.31 6.58
C CYS A 22 -7.83 28.52 5.38
N PRO A 23 -7.83 29.09 4.15
CA PRO A 23 -8.03 28.32 2.93
C PRO A 23 -6.98 27.22 2.78
N GLY A 24 -7.39 26.07 2.23
CA GLY A 24 -6.51 24.90 2.12
C GLY A 24 -5.22 25.14 1.33
N LEU A 25 -5.21 26.09 0.41
CA LEU A 25 -4.00 26.51 -0.30
C LEU A 25 -2.95 27.09 0.65
N VAL A 26 -3.37 27.98 1.56
CA VAL A 26 -2.46 28.60 2.53
C VAL A 26 -1.92 27.58 3.52
N SER A 27 -2.77 26.65 3.98
CA SER A 27 -2.31 25.56 4.86
C SER A 27 -1.22 24.69 4.22
N ARG A 28 -1.22 24.54 2.87
CA ARG A 28 -0.16 23.83 2.15
C ARG A 28 1.13 24.64 2.08
N SER A 29 1.02 25.95 1.82
CA SER A 29 2.18 26.86 1.79
C SER A 29 2.84 27.01 3.16
N LEU A 30 2.08 26.93 4.25
CA LEU A 30 2.61 26.99 5.62
C LEU A 30 3.27 25.69 6.09
N LYS A 31 3.04 24.55 5.41
CA LYS A 31 3.78 23.33 5.70
C LYS A 31 5.23 23.55 5.25
N ALA A 32 6.16 23.55 6.21
CA ALA A 32 7.58 23.62 5.92
C ALA A 32 7.96 22.63 4.80
N PRO A 33 8.89 22.98 3.89
CA PRO A 33 9.43 22.01 2.95
C PRO A 33 9.97 20.85 3.77
N GLN A 34 9.34 19.69 3.68
CA GLN A 34 9.97 18.45 4.12
C GLN A 34 11.24 18.36 3.29
N LEU A 35 12.41 18.40 3.92
CA LEU A 35 13.69 18.26 3.24
C LEU A 35 13.62 17.03 2.34
N SER A 36 13.43 17.24 1.03
CA SER A 36 13.71 16.23 0.04
C SER A 36 15.21 16.00 0.11
N SER A 37 15.57 14.79 0.53
CA SER A 37 16.92 14.27 0.64
C SER A 37 17.74 14.55 -0.63
N SER A 38 18.62 15.56 -0.58
CA SER A 38 19.82 15.62 -1.41
C SER A 38 20.84 16.62 -0.85
N SER A 39 21.94 16.05 -0.35
CA SER A 39 23.30 16.59 -0.27
C SER A 39 23.65 17.79 0.63
N SER A 40 24.58 17.48 1.55
CA SER A 40 25.75 18.25 2.02
C SER A 40 25.56 19.48 2.91
N THR A 41 25.87 19.26 4.20
CA THR A 41 26.71 20.10 5.08
C THR A 41 26.60 21.63 4.95
N SER A 42 25.86 22.25 5.86
CA SER A 42 26.34 23.36 6.70
C SER A 42 25.20 23.87 7.60
N SER A 43 25.54 24.14 8.86
CA SER A 43 24.86 25.02 9.83
C SER A 43 23.32 25.04 9.85
N ALA A 44 22.74 24.62 10.97
CA ALA A 44 21.35 24.85 11.36
C ALA A 44 20.94 26.31 11.06
N SER A 45 20.29 26.49 9.92
CA SER A 45 19.80 27.78 9.47
C SER A 45 18.52 28.08 10.26
N PRO A 46 18.27 29.34 10.68
CA PRO A 46 17.04 29.70 11.38
C PRO A 46 15.86 29.33 10.49
N SER A 47 14.84 28.69 11.09
CA SER A 47 13.57 28.36 10.44
C SER A 47 13.11 29.51 9.55
N GLN A 48 13.14 29.29 8.24
CA GLN A 48 12.76 30.30 7.25
C GLN A 48 11.32 30.74 7.51
N ALA A 49 11.10 32.05 7.68
CA ALA A 49 9.77 32.59 7.91
C ALA A 49 8.87 32.27 6.70
N VAL A 50 7.76 31.56 6.94
CA VAL A 50 6.81 31.12 5.91
C VAL A 50 5.70 32.15 5.65
N ALA A 51 5.43 33.02 6.62
CA ALA A 51 4.42 34.07 6.53
C ALA A 51 4.71 35.20 7.53
N LYS A 52 4.14 36.37 7.27
CA LYS A 52 4.18 37.56 8.11
C LYS A 52 2.75 37.98 8.45
N VAL A 53 2.45 38.16 9.74
CA VAL A 53 1.20 38.77 10.20
C VAL A 53 1.44 40.26 10.42
N ILE A 54 0.59 41.09 9.85
CA ILE A 54 0.66 42.55 9.89
C ILE A 54 -0.58 43.06 10.61
N LEU A 55 -0.37 43.82 11.67
CA LEU A 55 -1.39 44.55 12.41
C LEU A 55 -1.33 46.02 11.99
N SER A 56 -2.38 46.49 11.32
CA SER A 56 -2.55 47.89 10.98
C SER A 56 -3.53 48.54 11.95
N ILE A 57 -3.14 49.69 12.51
CA ILE A 57 -3.94 50.48 13.44
C ILE A 57 -4.05 51.88 12.84
N ASP A 58 -5.27 52.30 12.51
CA ASP A 58 -5.52 53.69 12.12
C ASP A 58 -5.84 54.53 13.37
N PRO A 59 -4.95 55.45 13.79
CA PRO A 59 -5.16 56.26 14.98
C PRO A 59 -6.28 57.30 14.82
N ARG A 60 -6.81 57.50 13.61
CA ARG A 60 -7.89 58.46 13.35
C ARG A 60 -9.28 57.87 13.54
N VAL A 61 -9.40 56.55 13.65
CA VAL A 61 -10.67 55.86 13.83
C VAL A 61 -10.88 55.63 15.33
N SER A 62 -11.75 56.43 15.95
CA SER A 62 -12.15 56.23 17.34
C SER A 62 -12.97 54.94 17.47
N SER A 63 -12.78 54.22 18.58
CA SER A 63 -13.38 52.90 18.87
C SER A 63 -14.90 52.88 19.02
N ASP A 64 -15.61 53.96 18.66
CA ASP A 64 -17.06 54.15 18.82
C ASP A 64 -17.89 53.71 17.61
N ASP A 65 -17.28 53.49 16.44
CA ASP A 65 -18.01 53.05 15.24
C ASP A 65 -17.87 51.53 15.02
N ASN A 66 -19.02 50.86 15.07
CA ASN A 66 -19.24 49.44 15.33
C ASN A 66 -18.92 48.48 14.16
N ASP A 67 -17.94 48.79 13.29
CA ASP A 67 -17.46 47.82 12.30
C ASP A 67 -16.09 48.17 11.68
N SER A 68 -15.79 49.46 11.51
CA SER A 68 -14.58 49.91 10.80
C SER A 68 -13.40 50.31 11.70
N SER A 69 -13.58 50.25 13.02
CA SER A 69 -12.62 50.68 14.06
C SER A 69 -11.73 49.56 14.61
N SER A 70 -11.90 48.33 14.13
CA SER A 70 -11.12 47.19 14.61
C SER A 70 -9.71 47.17 14.01
N PRO A 71 -8.68 46.75 14.78
CA PRO A 71 -7.35 46.53 14.24
C PRO A 71 -7.40 45.61 13.01
N GLN A 72 -6.86 46.08 11.88
CA GLN A 72 -6.88 45.30 10.65
C GLN A 72 -5.69 44.34 10.67
N PHE A 73 -6.00 43.04 10.76
CA PHE A 73 -4.99 41.99 10.64
C PHE A 73 -4.92 41.52 9.18
N THR A 74 -3.70 41.43 8.65
CA THR A 74 -3.45 40.82 7.34
C THR A 74 -2.30 39.83 7.45
N MET A 75 -2.34 38.77 6.65
CA MET A 75 -1.24 37.82 6.51
C MET A 75 -0.67 37.88 5.10
N GLU A 76 0.65 37.98 5.03
CA GLU A 76 1.44 37.93 3.80
C GLU A 76 2.24 36.63 3.76
N LEU A 77 2.08 35.82 2.71
CA LEU A 77 2.78 34.55 2.56
C LEU A 77 4.12 34.74 1.84
N VAL A 78 5.17 34.08 2.34
CA VAL A 78 6.51 34.10 1.75
C VAL A 78 6.64 32.88 0.82
N GLY A 79 6.94 33.09 -0.46
CA GLY A 79 7.27 32.00 -1.40
C GLY A 79 6.22 31.64 -2.46
N THR A 80 5.17 32.45 -2.65
CA THR A 80 4.23 32.28 -3.78
C THR A 80 4.67 33.11 -4.99
N GLU A 81 5.92 32.95 -5.42
CA GLU A 81 6.47 33.61 -6.62
C GLU A 81 6.03 32.89 -7.92
N THR A 82 5.48 31.68 -7.82
CA THR A 82 5.29 30.76 -8.96
C THR A 82 3.83 30.34 -9.19
N GLY A 83 2.85 31.23 -9.01
CA GLY A 83 1.47 30.96 -9.42
C GLY A 83 0.44 32.03 -9.12
N ASP A 84 -0.80 31.82 -9.58
CA ASP A 84 -2.00 32.68 -9.43
C ASP A 84 -2.56 32.71 -7.99
N VAL A 85 -1.69 32.51 -6.99
CA VAL A 85 -2.05 32.39 -5.58
C VAL A 85 -2.04 33.77 -4.92
N PRO A 86 -3.11 34.19 -4.22
CA PRO A 86 -3.07 35.43 -3.45
C PRO A 86 -1.92 35.41 -2.45
N LYS A 87 -1.10 36.46 -2.48
CA LYS A 87 0.01 36.66 -1.55
C LYS A 87 -0.46 37.21 -0.19
N ARG A 88 -1.55 37.99 -0.21
CA ARG A 88 -2.06 38.72 0.94
C ARG A 88 -3.49 38.28 1.26
N TYR A 89 -3.76 38.11 2.55
CA TYR A 89 -5.05 37.70 3.08
C TYR A 89 -5.46 38.62 4.22
N SER A 90 -6.72 39.02 4.28
CA SER A 90 -7.27 39.69 5.47
C SER A 90 -7.65 38.64 6.51
N MET A 91 -7.50 38.99 7.79
CA MET A 91 -7.83 38.14 8.93
C MET A 91 -8.88 38.82 9.79
N ASP A 92 -10.08 38.25 9.82
CA ASP A 92 -11.21 38.80 10.59
C ASP A 92 -11.14 38.23 12.01
N MET A 93 -10.93 39.10 13.01
CA MET A 93 -10.79 38.71 14.42
C MET A 93 -12.15 38.59 15.10
N THR A 94 -12.44 37.44 15.69
CA THR A 94 -13.62 37.19 16.52
C THR A 94 -13.20 36.78 17.94
N LYS A 95 -13.91 37.31 18.94
CA LYS A 95 -13.79 36.94 20.36
C LYS A 95 -15.00 36.18 20.90
N ASP A 96 -16.12 36.23 20.19
CA ASP A 96 -17.34 35.51 20.53
C ASP A 96 -17.29 34.08 19.96
N PHE A 97 -16.81 33.14 20.76
CA PHE A 97 -16.78 31.72 20.44
C PHE A 97 -16.81 30.88 21.73
N VAL A 98 -17.21 29.61 21.60
CA VAL A 98 -17.21 28.66 22.71
C VAL A 98 -15.79 28.53 23.27
N PRO A 99 -15.55 28.67 24.59
CA PRO A 99 -14.21 28.53 25.15
C PRO A 99 -13.54 27.21 24.73
N MET A 100 -12.33 27.32 24.19
CA MET A 100 -11.57 26.17 23.69
C MET A 100 -10.17 26.14 24.28
N SER A 101 -9.67 24.93 24.55
CA SER A 101 -8.30 24.65 24.98
C SER A 101 -7.61 23.74 23.98
N VAL A 102 -6.30 23.94 23.79
CA VAL A 102 -5.48 23.14 22.90
C VAL A 102 -4.80 22.06 23.71
N PHE A 103 -4.88 20.82 23.21
CA PHE A 103 -4.19 19.67 23.77
C PHE A 103 -3.19 19.13 22.75
N SER A 104 -2.07 18.61 23.23
CA SER A 104 -1.08 17.90 22.42
C SER A 104 -0.91 16.48 22.96
N GLU A 105 -0.71 15.54 22.03
CA GLU A 105 -0.37 14.16 22.33
C GLU A 105 0.96 13.85 21.64
N THR A 106 1.93 13.34 22.40
CA THR A 106 3.20 12.90 21.83
C THR A 106 3.08 11.50 21.26
N SER A 107 4.02 11.08 20.41
CA SER A 107 4.07 9.70 19.89
C SER A 107 4.21 8.63 20.97
N GLN A 108 4.59 9.01 22.19
CA GLN A 108 4.68 8.14 23.36
C GLN A 108 3.37 8.10 24.18
N GLY A 109 2.30 8.76 23.72
CA GLY A 109 1.00 8.81 24.40
C GLY A 109 0.92 9.79 25.57
N LYS A 110 1.90 10.67 25.74
CA LYS A 110 1.88 11.69 26.81
C LYS A 110 0.96 12.85 26.39
N LEU A 111 -0.01 13.18 27.26
CA LEU A 111 -0.98 14.26 27.05
C LEU A 111 -0.55 15.55 27.77
N ALA A 112 -0.69 16.69 27.09
CA ALA A 112 -0.44 18.01 27.67
C ALA A 112 -1.48 19.05 27.21
N VAL A 113 -1.79 20.01 28.08
CA VAL A 113 -2.54 21.22 27.75
C VAL A 113 -1.56 22.28 27.26
N GLU A 114 -1.76 22.78 26.04
CA GLU A 114 -0.88 23.78 25.40
C GLU A 114 -1.34 25.23 25.61
N GLY A 115 -2.62 25.43 25.95
CA GLY A 115 -3.16 26.76 26.26
C GLY A 115 -4.64 26.91 25.95
N LYS A 116 -5.14 28.12 26.16
CA LYS A 116 -6.52 28.55 25.88
C LYS A 116 -6.58 29.44 24.65
N ILE A 117 -7.61 29.28 23.83
CA ILE A 117 -7.80 30.09 22.63
C ILE A 117 -8.36 31.45 23.06
N LEU A 118 -7.61 32.52 22.76
CA LEU A 118 -7.98 33.90 23.11
C LEU A 118 -8.69 34.61 21.96
N ASN A 119 -8.19 34.44 20.74
CA ASN A 119 -8.72 35.07 19.54
C ASN A 119 -8.88 34.01 18.45
N LYS A 120 -10.01 34.08 17.75
CA LYS A 120 -10.25 33.33 16.53
C LYS A 120 -10.10 34.25 15.33
N PHE A 121 -9.39 33.81 14.30
CA PHE A 121 -9.19 34.53 13.06
C PHE A 121 -9.79 33.73 11.90
N ASP A 122 -10.66 34.36 11.12
CA ASP A 122 -11.15 33.80 9.87
C ASP A 122 -10.41 34.50 8.71
N MET A 123 -9.62 33.74 7.96
CA MET A 123 -8.81 34.30 6.90
C MET A 123 -9.53 34.28 5.54
N ARG A 124 -9.52 35.42 4.86
CA ARG A 124 -10.11 35.64 3.55
C ARG A 124 -9.08 36.19 2.55
N PRO A 125 -9.15 35.84 1.26
CA PRO A 125 -8.32 36.49 0.24
C PRO A 125 -8.48 38.01 0.32
N HIS A 126 -7.38 38.74 0.20
CA HIS A 126 -7.43 40.20 0.18
C HIS A 126 -8.07 40.70 -1.13
N ASP A 127 -8.77 41.83 -1.07
CA ASP A 127 -9.63 42.29 -2.16
C ASP A 127 -8.85 42.57 -3.47
N GLU A 128 -7.60 43.01 -3.35
CA GLU A 128 -6.69 43.26 -4.49
C GLU A 128 -6.47 42.04 -5.41
N ASN A 129 -6.63 40.81 -4.90
CA ASN A 129 -6.38 39.58 -5.67
C ASN A 129 -7.57 38.61 -5.68
N ILE A 130 -8.80 39.14 -5.54
CA ILE A 130 -10.01 38.33 -5.43
C ILE A 130 -10.39 37.61 -6.74
N GLU A 131 -10.15 38.23 -7.90
CA GLU A 131 -10.51 37.65 -9.20
C GLU A 131 -9.69 36.40 -9.53
N ASN A 132 -8.38 36.47 -9.28
CA ASN A 132 -7.43 35.38 -9.48
C ASN A 132 -7.74 34.21 -8.53
N TYR A 133 -8.05 34.51 -7.26
CA TYR A 133 -8.55 33.49 -6.35
C TYR A 133 -9.84 32.83 -6.85
N GLY A 134 -10.75 33.60 -7.44
CA GLY A 134 -11.97 33.10 -8.05
C GLY A 134 -11.71 32.13 -9.20
N LYS A 135 -10.76 32.45 -10.09
CA LYS A 135 -10.31 31.54 -11.17
C LYS A 135 -9.76 30.24 -10.60
N LEU A 136 -8.91 30.31 -9.59
CA LEU A 136 -8.34 29.14 -8.93
C LEU A 136 -9.41 28.24 -8.29
N CYS A 137 -10.43 28.83 -7.67
CA CYS A 137 -11.57 28.08 -7.11
C CYS A 137 -12.40 27.38 -8.19
N ARG A 138 -12.63 28.04 -9.33
CA ARG A 138 -13.31 27.43 -10.49
C ARG A 138 -12.50 26.30 -11.09
N GLU A 139 -11.20 26.50 -11.29
CA GLU A 139 -10.31 25.48 -11.82
C GLU A 139 -10.29 24.23 -10.92
N ARG A 140 -10.17 24.40 -9.60
CA ARG A 140 -10.24 23.29 -8.64
C ARG A 140 -11.57 22.53 -8.74
N THR A 141 -12.67 23.27 -8.89
CA THR A 141 -14.00 22.67 -9.05
C THR A 141 -14.06 21.86 -10.35
N ASN A 142 -13.58 22.40 -11.46
CA ASN A 142 -13.50 21.70 -12.75
C ASN A 142 -12.62 20.44 -12.65
N GLN A 143 -11.44 20.53 -12.04
CA GLN A 143 -10.55 19.39 -11.82
C GLN A 143 -11.21 18.32 -10.96
N SER A 144 -11.95 18.70 -9.91
CA SER A 144 -12.69 17.77 -9.06
C SER A 144 -13.94 17.18 -9.74
N MET A 145 -14.51 17.86 -10.73
CA MET A 145 -15.65 17.38 -11.52
C MET A 145 -15.23 16.40 -12.62
N ASN A 146 -13.94 16.37 -12.99
CA ASN A 146 -13.40 15.36 -13.87
C ASN A 146 -13.38 13.99 -13.16
N LYS A 147 -14.43 13.20 -13.40
CA LYS A 147 -14.50 11.82 -12.93
C LYS A 147 -13.44 10.99 -13.65
N SER A 148 -12.41 10.55 -12.93
CA SER A 148 -11.38 9.64 -13.46
C SER A 148 -11.96 8.29 -13.91
N ARG A 149 -13.14 7.93 -13.39
CA ARG A 149 -13.89 6.75 -13.76
C ARG A 149 -15.09 7.14 -14.62
N GLN A 150 -15.07 6.71 -15.88
CA GLN A 150 -16.22 6.81 -16.78
C GLN A 150 -16.81 5.42 -17.00
N ILE A 151 -18.14 5.33 -16.97
CA ILE A 151 -18.84 4.12 -17.38
C ILE A 151 -18.71 4.04 -18.90
N GLN A 152 -18.02 3.01 -19.39
CA GLN A 152 -17.98 2.71 -20.82
C GLN A 152 -19.17 1.83 -21.14
N VAL A 153 -20.02 2.28 -22.06
CA VAL A 153 -21.08 1.43 -22.63
C VAL A 153 -20.39 0.48 -23.60
N ILE A 154 -20.60 -0.83 -23.39
CA ILE A 154 -20.10 -1.85 -24.30
C ILE A 154 -21.01 -1.84 -25.53
N ASP A 155 -20.48 -1.37 -26.66
CA ASP A 155 -21.23 -1.22 -27.93
C ASP A 155 -21.65 -2.58 -28.52
N ASN A 156 -20.92 -3.65 -28.19
CA ASN A 156 -21.22 -5.00 -28.64
C ASN A 156 -21.96 -5.79 -27.54
N ASP A 157 -23.24 -5.49 -27.36
CA ASP A 157 -24.14 -6.10 -26.37
C ASP A 157 -24.63 -7.52 -26.73
N ASN A 158 -24.06 -8.10 -27.80
CA ASN A 158 -24.31 -9.47 -28.22
C ASN A 158 -24.14 -10.44 -27.04
N GLY A 159 -25.26 -10.99 -26.56
CA GLY A 159 -25.38 -11.76 -25.32
C GLY A 159 -24.52 -13.03 -25.21
N THR A 160 -23.70 -13.33 -26.22
CA THR A 160 -22.64 -14.35 -26.18
C THR A 160 -21.46 -13.94 -25.28
N HIS A 161 -21.13 -12.65 -25.18
CA HIS A 161 -20.02 -12.15 -24.33
C HIS A 161 -20.45 -11.78 -22.90
N MET A 162 -21.76 -11.60 -22.68
CA MET A 162 -22.34 -11.21 -21.39
C MET A 162 -22.79 -12.40 -20.55
N ARG A 163 -22.70 -13.63 -21.08
CA ARG A 163 -23.00 -14.87 -20.34
C ARG A 163 -21.75 -15.32 -19.59
N PRO A 164 -21.84 -15.66 -18.30
CA PRO A 164 -20.75 -16.34 -17.60
C PRO A 164 -20.41 -17.64 -18.34
N MET A 165 -19.17 -17.76 -18.82
CA MET A 165 -18.69 -19.00 -19.44
C MET A 165 -18.74 -20.13 -18.40
N PRO A 166 -19.50 -21.21 -18.64
CA PRO A 166 -19.49 -22.37 -17.76
C PRO A 166 -18.08 -22.95 -17.68
N GLY A 167 -17.47 -22.95 -16.48
CA GLY A 167 -16.16 -23.57 -16.21
C GLY A 167 -14.97 -22.63 -15.93
N MET A 168 -15.10 -21.30 -16.08
CA MET A 168 -13.97 -20.37 -15.87
C MET A 168 -13.76 -19.88 -14.43
N ILE A 169 -14.66 -20.21 -13.48
CA ILE A 169 -14.54 -19.77 -12.07
C ILE A 169 -13.34 -20.44 -11.36
N ILE A 170 -12.74 -21.49 -11.91
CA ILE A 170 -11.59 -22.19 -11.29
C ILE A 170 -10.23 -21.53 -11.63
N ALA A 171 -10.14 -20.69 -12.67
CA ALA A 171 -8.85 -20.15 -13.11
C ALA A 171 -8.36 -18.92 -12.33
N ALA A 172 -9.25 -18.14 -11.69
CA ALA A 172 -8.87 -16.87 -11.07
C ALA A 172 -8.32 -16.98 -9.63
N VAL A 173 -8.52 -18.13 -8.95
CA VAL A 173 -8.10 -18.32 -7.54
C VAL A 173 -6.72 -19.02 -7.42
N PHE A 174 -6.06 -19.38 -8.54
CA PHE A 174 -4.78 -20.11 -8.50
C PHE A 174 -3.63 -19.40 -9.23
N ASN A 175 -3.64 -18.07 -9.27
CA ASN A 175 -2.59 -17.29 -9.93
C ASN A 175 -1.47 -16.81 -9.00
N GLU A 176 -1.14 -17.58 -7.97
CA GLU A 176 0.21 -17.55 -7.40
C GLU A 176 0.82 -18.96 -7.41
N LYS A 177 1.86 -19.11 -8.24
CA LYS A 177 2.70 -20.30 -8.44
C LYS A 177 2.13 -21.43 -9.32
N LYS A 178 2.02 -21.17 -10.63
CA LYS A 178 2.32 -22.18 -11.66
C LYS A 178 3.14 -21.52 -12.75
N LYS A 179 4.45 -21.82 -12.83
CA LYS A 179 5.02 -22.88 -13.69
C LYS A 179 4.44 -22.84 -15.10
N ALA A 180 5.35 -22.66 -16.06
CA ALA A 180 5.11 -22.68 -17.48
C ALA A 180 4.05 -23.73 -17.88
N PRO A 181 3.15 -23.41 -18.83
CA PRO A 181 2.13 -24.34 -19.27
C PRO A 181 2.81 -25.56 -19.89
N ALA A 182 2.89 -26.64 -19.12
CA ALA A 182 3.07 -27.97 -19.65
C ALA A 182 1.86 -28.21 -20.56
N LYS A 183 2.11 -28.19 -21.87
CA LYS A 183 1.21 -28.76 -22.86
C LYS A 183 0.90 -30.18 -22.37
N THR A 184 -0.28 -30.40 -21.80
CA THR A 184 -0.82 -31.73 -21.65
C THR A 184 -1.19 -32.18 -23.05
N SER A 185 -0.22 -32.78 -23.73
CA SER A 185 -0.51 -33.64 -24.86
C SER A 185 -1.34 -34.79 -24.31
N ASP A 186 -2.64 -34.80 -24.64
CA ASP A 186 -3.51 -35.98 -24.62
C ASP A 186 -3.03 -36.99 -25.68
N THR A 187 -1.76 -37.36 -25.60
CA THR A 187 -1.24 -38.56 -26.24
C THR A 187 -1.65 -39.72 -25.34
N LYS A 188 -2.59 -40.53 -25.83
CA LYS A 188 -2.82 -41.90 -25.37
C LYS A 188 -1.48 -42.50 -24.93
N ARG A 189 -1.30 -42.69 -23.63
CA ARG A 189 -0.12 -43.30 -23.04
C ARG A 189 -0.08 -44.76 -23.47
N THR A 190 0.64 -45.04 -24.56
CA THR A 190 0.85 -46.40 -25.03
C THR A 190 1.69 -47.13 -24.00
N ARG A 191 1.21 -48.27 -23.51
CA ARG A 191 1.95 -49.13 -22.60
C ARG A 191 3.23 -49.57 -23.30
N ARG A 192 4.38 -49.33 -22.68
CA ARG A 192 5.65 -49.88 -23.18
C ARG A 192 5.68 -51.39 -23.03
N ASP A 193 6.54 -52.03 -23.82
CA ASP A 193 6.79 -53.45 -23.67
C ASP A 193 7.34 -53.75 -22.28
N ARG A 194 6.94 -54.91 -21.74
CA ARG A 194 7.25 -55.26 -20.36
C ARG A 194 8.76 -55.42 -20.15
N GLY A 195 9.48 -56.07 -21.07
CA GLY A 195 10.93 -56.29 -20.92
C GLY A 195 11.72 -54.97 -20.89
N GLU A 196 11.40 -54.05 -21.79
CA GLU A 196 12.04 -52.72 -21.82
C GLU A 196 11.78 -51.91 -20.55
N MET A 197 10.59 -52.07 -19.95
CA MET A 197 10.24 -51.36 -18.72
C MET A 197 11.01 -51.92 -17.52
N GLU A 198 11.28 -53.22 -17.48
CA GLU A 198 12.11 -53.84 -16.43
C GLU A 198 13.55 -53.29 -16.47
N ASP A 199 14.16 -53.17 -17.65
CA ASP A 199 15.50 -52.59 -17.83
C ASP A 199 15.58 -51.13 -17.39
N ILE A 200 14.59 -50.32 -17.76
CA ILE A 200 14.49 -48.93 -17.32
C ILE A 200 14.37 -48.86 -15.80
N MET A 201 13.63 -49.80 -15.20
CA MET A 201 13.43 -49.85 -13.76
C MET A 201 14.74 -50.13 -13.04
N PHE A 202 15.54 -51.11 -13.50
CA PHE A 202 16.86 -51.39 -12.94
C PHE A 202 17.77 -50.16 -12.98
N LYS A 203 17.82 -49.46 -14.11
CA LYS A 203 18.60 -48.23 -14.26
C LYS A 203 18.13 -47.10 -13.34
N LEU A 204 16.82 -46.98 -13.10
CA LEU A 204 16.29 -46.00 -12.14
C LEU A 204 16.73 -46.34 -10.71
N PHE A 205 16.68 -47.62 -10.33
CA PHE A 205 17.09 -48.07 -9.00
C PHE A 205 18.60 -48.04 -8.75
N GLU A 206 19.43 -48.04 -9.80
CA GLU A 206 20.85 -47.71 -9.68
C GLU A 206 21.07 -46.25 -9.24
N ARG A 207 20.23 -45.32 -9.74
CA ARG A 207 20.34 -43.90 -9.38
C ARG A 207 19.97 -43.62 -7.93
N GLN A 208 18.99 -44.34 -7.39
CA GLN A 208 18.64 -44.31 -5.97
C GLN A 208 17.98 -45.63 -5.57
N SER A 209 18.34 -46.14 -4.39
CA SER A 209 17.91 -47.47 -3.92
C SER A 209 16.41 -47.57 -3.64
N ASN A 210 15.73 -46.43 -3.46
CA ASN A 210 14.34 -46.31 -3.05
C ASN A 210 13.60 -45.35 -3.98
N TRP A 211 12.41 -45.75 -4.45
CA TRP A 211 11.58 -44.90 -5.30
C TRP A 211 10.12 -44.94 -4.88
N THR A 212 9.43 -43.79 -4.88
CA THR A 212 7.98 -43.76 -4.65
C THR A 212 7.21 -44.00 -5.96
N LEU A 213 6.01 -44.58 -5.87
CA LEU A 213 5.16 -44.84 -7.05
C LEU A 213 4.90 -43.58 -7.89
N ARG A 214 4.66 -42.44 -7.22
CA ARG A 214 4.41 -41.17 -7.89
C ARG A 214 5.60 -40.68 -8.71
N GLN A 215 6.81 -40.87 -8.19
CA GLN A 215 8.03 -40.49 -8.90
C GLN A 215 8.26 -41.41 -10.11
N LEU A 216 8.01 -42.71 -9.96
CA LEU A 216 8.16 -43.67 -11.05
C LEU A 216 7.17 -43.40 -12.18
N ILE A 217 5.92 -43.03 -11.87
CA ILE A 217 4.93 -42.61 -12.88
C ILE A 217 5.43 -41.38 -13.64
N GLN A 218 6.04 -40.42 -12.96
CA GLN A 218 6.52 -39.20 -13.57
C GLN A 218 7.78 -39.40 -14.42
N GLU A 219 8.71 -40.26 -13.99
CA GLU A 219 9.95 -40.53 -14.73
C GLU A 219 9.73 -41.45 -15.94
N THR A 220 8.73 -42.34 -15.88
CA THR A 220 8.49 -43.36 -16.92
C THR A 220 7.31 -43.02 -17.83
N ASP A 221 6.50 -42.04 -17.43
CA ASP A 221 5.22 -41.67 -18.05
C ASP A 221 4.26 -42.85 -18.29
N GLN A 222 4.43 -43.95 -17.54
CA GLN A 222 3.58 -45.14 -17.64
C GLN A 222 2.36 -45.06 -16.72
N PRO A 223 1.23 -45.68 -17.12
CA PRO A 223 0.03 -45.73 -16.28
C PRO A 223 0.29 -46.48 -14.98
N GLU A 224 -0.26 -45.95 -13.88
CA GLU A 224 -0.04 -46.44 -12.50
C GLU A 224 -0.26 -47.95 -12.35
N GLN A 225 -1.33 -48.47 -12.97
CA GLN A 225 -1.68 -49.88 -12.86
C GLN A 225 -0.62 -50.79 -13.48
N PHE A 226 -0.07 -50.42 -14.64
CA PHE A 226 0.97 -51.21 -15.31
C PHE A 226 2.28 -51.21 -14.51
N LEU A 227 2.61 -50.06 -13.93
CA LEU A 227 3.80 -49.93 -13.10
C LEU A 227 3.68 -50.72 -11.80
N LYS A 228 2.49 -50.79 -11.20
CA LYS A 228 2.22 -51.65 -10.03
C LYS A 228 2.38 -53.13 -10.35
N ASP A 229 1.97 -53.58 -11.52
CA ASP A 229 2.11 -54.99 -11.93
C ASP A 229 3.61 -55.37 -12.04
N ILE A 230 4.42 -54.50 -12.65
CA ILE A 230 5.89 -54.71 -12.75
C ILE A 230 6.57 -54.60 -11.38
N LEU A 231 6.19 -53.60 -10.59
CA LEU A 231 6.72 -53.40 -9.22
C LEU A 231 6.42 -54.58 -8.30
N LYS A 232 5.27 -55.23 -8.46
CA LYS A 232 4.90 -56.43 -7.69
C LYS A 232 5.87 -57.59 -7.95
N ASP A 233 6.36 -57.71 -9.17
CA ASP A 233 7.22 -58.80 -9.57
C ASP A 233 8.69 -58.53 -9.21
N LEU A 234 9.17 -57.29 -9.41
CA LEU A 234 10.58 -56.92 -9.22
C LEU A 234 10.94 -56.30 -7.86
N CYS A 235 9.99 -55.64 -7.19
CA CYS A 235 10.26 -54.81 -6.02
C CYS A 235 9.56 -55.30 -4.74
N ILE A 236 10.06 -54.82 -3.60
CA ILE A 236 9.47 -54.94 -2.28
C ILE A 236 8.94 -53.56 -1.88
N TYR A 237 7.71 -53.51 -1.38
CA TYR A 237 7.10 -52.28 -0.90
C TYR A 237 7.39 -52.06 0.58
N ASN A 238 8.01 -50.94 0.90
CA ASN A 238 8.37 -50.57 2.27
C ASN A 238 7.15 -49.95 2.97
N ASN A 239 6.53 -50.72 3.85
CA ASN A 239 5.30 -50.31 4.56
C ASN A 239 5.54 -49.51 5.85
N LYS A 240 6.77 -49.44 6.37
CA LYS A 240 7.08 -48.84 7.68
C LYS A 240 8.47 -48.19 7.69
N GLY A 241 8.67 -47.21 8.57
CA GLY A 241 9.94 -46.51 8.77
C GLY A 241 10.10 -45.27 7.89
N THR A 242 11.31 -44.69 7.87
CA THR A 242 11.61 -43.44 7.14
C THR A 242 11.37 -43.56 5.62
N ASN A 243 11.46 -44.77 5.07
CA ASN A 243 11.21 -45.07 3.66
C ASN A 243 9.78 -45.61 3.43
N GLN A 244 8.84 -45.32 4.33
CA GLN A 244 7.44 -45.75 4.16
C GLN A 244 6.87 -45.18 2.86
N GLY A 245 6.27 -46.05 2.05
CA GLY A 245 5.69 -45.67 0.77
C GLY A 245 6.64 -45.72 -0.42
N SER A 246 7.88 -46.20 -0.24
CA SER A 246 8.81 -46.48 -1.32
C SER A 246 8.81 -47.96 -1.74
N TYR A 247 9.29 -48.20 -2.94
CA TYR A 247 9.64 -49.50 -3.48
C TYR A 247 11.16 -49.61 -3.50
N GLU A 248 11.67 -50.80 -3.23
CA GLU A 248 13.07 -51.19 -3.43
C GLU A 248 13.14 -52.46 -4.25
N LEU A 249 14.16 -52.62 -5.09
CA LEU A 249 14.38 -53.89 -5.78
C LEU A 249 14.57 -55.04 -4.79
N LYS A 250 14.02 -56.21 -5.10
CA LYS A 250 14.30 -57.44 -4.34
C LYS A 250 15.82 -57.67 -4.30
N PRO A 251 16.35 -58.16 -3.16
CA PRO A 251 17.79 -58.37 -2.99
C PRO A 251 18.38 -59.38 -3.98
N GLU A 252 17.55 -60.27 -4.53
CA GLU A 252 17.92 -61.23 -5.57
C GLU A 252 18.35 -60.56 -6.87
N TYR A 253 17.74 -59.43 -7.25
CA TYR A 253 18.08 -58.69 -8.46
C TYR A 253 19.15 -57.62 -8.25
N LYS A 254 19.47 -57.26 -6.99
CA LYS A 254 20.56 -56.31 -6.68
C LYS A 254 21.96 -56.86 -6.96
N LYS A 255 22.12 -58.18 -7.19
CA LYS A 255 23.43 -58.84 -7.39
C LYS A 255 23.69 -59.30 -8.83
N ALA A 256 22.73 -59.18 -9.73
CA ALA A 256 22.86 -59.70 -11.10
C ALA A 256 23.59 -58.74 -12.07
N THR A 257 23.78 -57.46 -11.69
CA THR A 257 24.41 -56.45 -12.55
C THR A 257 25.94 -56.39 -12.49
N ASP A 258 26.60 -57.26 -11.71
CA ASP A 258 28.07 -57.26 -11.56
C ASP A 258 28.78 -58.35 -12.40
N GLY A 259 28.15 -58.83 -13.47
CA GLY A 259 28.73 -59.91 -14.27
C GLY A 259 28.11 -60.06 -15.65
N THR A 260 28.51 -59.21 -16.60
CA THR A 260 28.75 -59.51 -18.02
C THR A 260 29.03 -58.21 -18.76
N ASN A 261 30.31 -57.91 -18.96
CA ASN A 261 30.80 -57.12 -20.09
C ASN A 261 32.14 -57.73 -20.51
N PRO A 262 32.28 -58.10 -21.78
CA PRO A 262 33.42 -57.67 -22.56
C PRO A 262 33.03 -56.58 -23.56
#